data_AF-Q9F7E9-F1
#
_entry.id   AF-Q9F7E9-F1
#
_cell.length_a   1.000
_cell.length_b   1.000
_cell.length_c   1.000
_cell.angle_alpha   90.00
_cell.angle_beta   90.00
_cell.angle_gamma   90.00
#
_symmetry.space_group_name_H-M   'P 1'
#
loop_
_entity.id
_entity.type
_entity.pdbx_description
1 polymer ?
#
loop_
_entity_poly.entity_id
_entity_poly.type
_entity_poly.pdbx_seq_one_letter_code
_entity_poly.pdbx_strand_id
1 'polypeptide(L)'
;MARPASPRSGSGKSAGARPAGARPEKPPFFSPATRAFVVARARELAGFALGVVGLVLMVILGSYNPADPSWNAVPAANTHIHNLFGRFGAHLADVLIQSLGWAAYLLALVPMMWGWRLSLQKSIRHPLFRSVLAVWGVLLVAMFLAGMGGGGGDPLNGHPGGSFGIVLLDGVSKLLFGGPGNPLVGTVAGVAGGL
;
A
#
# COMPACT_ATOMS: atom_id res chain seq x y z
N MET A 1 78.93 20.35 52.55
CA MET A 1 77.72 21.05 53.01
C MET A 1 76.60 20.02 53.18
N ALA A 2 75.96 19.99 54.35
CA ALA A 2 75.10 18.90 54.82
C ALA A 2 73.67 19.39 55.12
N ARG A 3 72.67 18.57 54.73
CA ARG A 3 71.26 18.43 55.24
C ARG A 3 70.31 19.65 55.13
N PRO A 4 68.95 19.52 55.23
CA PRO A 4 68.08 18.40 55.71
C PRO A 4 66.96 17.95 54.73
N ALA A 5 66.42 16.72 54.73
CA ALA A 5 65.44 16.01 55.59
C ALA A 5 63.95 16.49 55.49
N SER A 6 63.07 15.55 55.12
CA SER A 6 61.60 15.55 54.86
C SER A 6 60.71 15.83 56.10
N PRO A 7 59.37 16.07 56.00
CA PRO A 7 58.38 14.96 55.95
C PRO A 7 57.02 15.22 55.22
N ARG A 8 56.23 14.14 55.16
CA ARG A 8 54.93 13.87 54.52
C ARG A 8 53.69 14.67 55.01
N SER A 9 52.62 14.57 54.20
CA SER A 9 51.20 14.34 54.59
C SER A 9 50.23 15.54 54.63
N GLY A 10 49.07 15.37 53.97
CA GLY A 10 47.84 16.16 54.16
C GLY A 10 47.06 16.36 52.86
N SER A 11 46.32 15.39 52.34
CA SER A 11 44.88 15.19 52.57
C SER A 11 44.02 16.46 52.37
N GLY A 12 43.37 16.56 51.20
CA GLY A 12 42.35 17.57 50.91
C GLY A 12 41.45 17.13 49.76
N LYS A 13 40.65 16.09 49.99
CA LYS A 13 39.49 15.75 49.14
C LYS A 13 38.34 16.72 49.46
N SER A 14 37.87 17.47 48.46
CA SER A 14 36.48 17.94 48.30
C SER A 14 36.40 18.66 46.95
N ALA A 15 35.41 18.51 46.08
CA ALA A 15 34.20 17.70 46.04
C ALA A 15 33.87 17.60 44.53
N GLY A 16 34.35 16.54 43.87
CA GLY A 16 33.84 16.18 42.55
C GLY A 16 32.46 15.58 42.72
N ALA A 17 31.42 16.35 42.41
CA ALA A 17 30.04 15.88 42.40
C ALA A 17 29.96 14.57 41.60
N ARG A 18 29.69 13.47 42.29
CA ARG A 18 29.41 12.18 41.64
C ARG A 18 28.16 12.39 40.77
N PRO A 19 28.19 12.10 39.46
CA PRO A 19 26.98 12.09 38.68
C PRO A 19 26.04 11.06 39.29
N ALA A 20 24.87 11.54 39.72
CA ALA A 20 23.82 10.73 40.29
C ALA A 20 23.33 9.72 39.24
N GLY A 21 23.43 8.43 39.58
CA GLY A 21 22.54 7.40 39.08
C GLY A 21 22.50 7.18 37.56
N ALA A 22 23.61 6.81 36.95
CA ALA A 22 23.51 5.98 35.75
C ALA A 22 22.90 4.64 36.18
N ARG A 23 21.59 4.46 35.94
CA ARG A 23 20.95 3.13 36.09
C ARG A 23 21.76 2.16 35.24
N PRO A 24 22.12 0.97 35.74
CA PRO A 24 22.76 -0.03 34.90
C PRO A 24 21.79 -0.39 33.79
N GLU A 25 22.01 0.14 32.58
CA GLU A 25 21.36 -0.35 31.39
C GLU A 25 21.78 -1.81 31.28
N LYS A 26 20.81 -2.71 31.49
CA LYS A 26 21.04 -4.15 31.38
C LYS A 26 21.66 -4.39 30.01
N PRO A 27 22.84 -5.02 29.92
CA PRO A 27 23.49 -5.25 28.64
C PRO A 27 22.49 -5.96 27.72
N PRO A 28 22.33 -5.52 26.47
CA PRO A 28 21.36 -6.11 25.58
C PRO A 28 21.64 -7.61 25.45
N PHE A 29 20.62 -8.44 25.71
CA PHE A 29 20.71 -9.91 25.71
C PHE A 29 21.23 -10.54 24.41
N PHE A 30 21.36 -9.75 23.33
CA PHE A 30 21.89 -10.16 22.04
C PHE A 30 22.94 -9.18 21.56
N SER A 31 24.02 -9.70 20.97
CA SER A 31 25.03 -8.87 20.31
C SER A 31 24.37 -8.02 19.19
N PRO A 32 24.91 -6.82 18.90
CA PRO A 32 24.44 -6.01 17.77
C PRO A 32 24.41 -6.78 16.43
N ALA A 33 25.35 -7.70 16.25
CA ALA A 33 25.45 -8.56 15.07
C ALA A 33 24.27 -9.55 14.95
N THR A 34 23.91 -10.22 16.04
CA THR A 34 22.75 -11.16 16.05
C THR A 34 21.45 -10.43 15.78
N ARG A 35 21.25 -9.23 16.35
CA ARG A 35 20.06 -8.40 16.09
C ARG A 35 19.98 -7.98 14.63
N ALA A 36 21.09 -7.50 14.05
CA ALA A 36 21.15 -7.09 12.66
C ALA A 36 20.81 -8.24 11.71
N PHE A 37 21.35 -9.44 11.99
CA PHE A 37 21.05 -10.65 11.21
C PHE A 37 19.57 -11.05 11.30
N VAL A 38 18.98 -11.11 12.49
CA VAL A 38 17.55 -11.46 12.67
C VAL A 38 16.63 -10.46 11.97
N VAL A 39 16.91 -9.16 12.11
CA VAL A 39 16.13 -8.10 11.45
C VAL A 39 16.26 -8.20 9.92
N ALA A 40 17.45 -8.50 9.39
CA ALA A 40 17.63 -8.69 7.95
C ALA A 40 16.80 -9.88 7.42
N ARG A 41 16.85 -11.03 8.12
CA ARG A 41 16.09 -12.23 7.71
C ARG A 41 14.59 -12.05 7.86
N ALA A 42 14.13 -11.39 8.93
CA ALA A 42 12.72 -11.06 9.10
C ALA A 42 12.21 -10.15 7.96
N ARG A 43 13.03 -9.18 7.52
CA ARG A 43 12.68 -8.29 6.40
C ARG A 43 12.61 -9.02 5.06
N GLU A 44 13.54 -9.93 4.80
CA GLU A 44 13.52 -10.79 3.61
C GLU A 44 12.26 -11.65 3.58
N LEU A 45 11.95 -12.33 4.69
CA LEU A 45 10.76 -13.19 4.79
C LEU A 45 9.47 -12.39 4.65
N ALA A 46 9.40 -11.20 5.27
CA ALA A 46 8.27 -10.30 5.12
C ALA A 46 8.11 -9.81 3.67
N GLY A 47 9.22 -9.51 3.00
CA GLY A 47 9.24 -9.17 1.57
C GLY A 47 8.72 -10.30 0.70
N PHE A 48 9.24 -11.51 0.92
CA PHE A 48 8.80 -12.69 0.19
C PHE A 48 7.31 -12.95 0.38
N ALA A 49 6.84 -12.94 1.63
CA ALA A 49 5.43 -13.12 1.96
C ALA A 49 4.54 -12.05 1.29
N LEU A 50 4.96 -10.78 1.29
CA LEU A 50 4.25 -9.71 0.60
C LEU A 50 4.18 -9.95 -0.92
N GLY A 51 5.27 -10.46 -1.51
CA GLY A 51 5.34 -10.82 -2.92
C GLY A 51 4.35 -11.93 -3.27
N VAL A 52 4.29 -12.97 -2.44
CA VAL A 52 3.34 -14.09 -2.57
C VAL A 52 1.90 -13.59 -2.47
N VAL A 53 1.59 -12.68 -1.53
CA VAL A 53 0.25 -12.07 -1.43
C VAL A 53 -0.13 -11.34 -2.72
N GLY A 54 0.78 -10.57 -3.30
CA GLY A 54 0.55 -9.91 -4.59
C GLY A 54 0.30 -10.89 -5.73
N LEU A 55 1.07 -11.99 -5.78
CA LEU A 55 0.90 -13.04 -6.77
C LEU A 55 -0.45 -13.76 -6.61
N VAL A 56 -0.85 -14.08 -5.38
CA VAL A 56 -2.16 -14.68 -5.08
C VAL A 56 -3.28 -13.76 -5.54
N LEU A 57 -3.21 -12.46 -5.24
CA LEU A 57 -4.19 -11.48 -5.71
C LEU A 57 -4.23 -11.41 -7.24
N MET A 58 -3.07 -11.49 -7.91
CA MET A 58 -3.00 -11.50 -9.38
C MET A 58 -3.69 -12.73 -9.97
N VAL A 59 -3.52 -13.91 -9.37
CA VAL A 59 -4.20 -15.14 -9.80
C VAL A 59 -5.70 -15.07 -9.53
N ILE A 60 -6.11 -14.54 -8.37
CA ILE A 60 -7.52 -14.33 -8.03
C ILE A 60 -8.19 -13.42 -9.05
N LEU A 61 -7.57 -12.29 -9.39
CA LEU A 61 -8.10 -11.35 -10.38
C LEU A 61 -8.04 -11.92 -11.80
N GLY A 62 -6.96 -12.60 -12.18
CA GLY A 62 -6.79 -13.18 -13.51
C GLY A 62 -7.68 -14.40 -13.78
N SER A 63 -8.16 -15.07 -12.73
CA SER A 63 -9.16 -16.15 -12.82
C SER A 63 -10.60 -15.67 -12.55
N TYR A 64 -10.82 -14.35 -12.59
CA TYR A 64 -12.16 -13.78 -12.48
C TYR A 64 -13.06 -14.25 -13.63
N ASN A 65 -14.27 -14.70 -13.30
CA ASN A 65 -15.33 -15.00 -14.26
C ASN A 65 -16.64 -14.35 -13.78
N PRO A 66 -17.32 -13.53 -14.60
CA PRO A 66 -18.63 -12.95 -14.25
C PRO A 66 -19.73 -13.98 -13.94
N ALA A 67 -19.57 -15.23 -14.39
CA ALA A 67 -20.51 -16.33 -14.10
C ALA A 67 -20.27 -16.99 -12.72
N ASP A 68 -19.18 -16.65 -12.04
CA ASP A 68 -18.91 -17.18 -10.70
C ASP A 68 -19.88 -16.58 -9.66
N PRO A 69 -20.15 -17.29 -8.55
CA PRO A 69 -21.02 -16.78 -7.50
C PRO A 69 -20.47 -15.47 -6.91
N SER A 70 -21.26 -14.41 -6.99
CA SER A 70 -20.99 -13.11 -6.36
C SER A 70 -22.02 -12.80 -5.27
N TRP A 71 -21.82 -11.72 -4.51
CA TRP A 71 -22.83 -11.31 -3.51
C TRP A 71 -24.16 -10.86 -4.15
N ASN A 72 -24.09 -10.42 -5.41
CA ASN A 72 -25.24 -9.89 -6.14
C ASN A 72 -25.86 -10.93 -7.11
N ALA A 73 -25.20 -12.09 -7.32
CA ALA A 73 -25.69 -13.14 -8.20
C ALA A 73 -26.29 -14.31 -7.41
N VAL A 74 -27.48 -14.76 -7.82
CA VAL A 74 -28.07 -16.01 -7.31
C VAL A 74 -27.33 -17.17 -7.98
N PRO A 75 -26.62 -18.04 -7.24
CA PRO A 75 -25.94 -19.18 -7.84
C PRO A 75 -26.97 -20.14 -8.44
N ALA A 76 -26.79 -20.53 -9.70
CA ALA A 76 -27.58 -21.61 -10.27
C ALA A 76 -27.26 -22.92 -9.51
N ALA A 77 -28.24 -23.81 -9.39
CA ALA A 77 -28.00 -25.16 -8.87
C ALA A 77 -27.01 -25.86 -9.80
N ASN A 78 -25.75 -26.04 -9.36
CA ASN A 78 -24.57 -26.57 -10.07
C ASN A 78 -23.64 -25.56 -10.78
N THR A 79 -23.47 -24.34 -10.27
CA THR A 79 -22.40 -23.44 -10.78
C THR A 79 -21.01 -24.02 -10.50
N HIS A 80 -20.26 -24.34 -11.56
CA HIS A 80 -18.84 -24.64 -11.49
C HIS A 80 -18.06 -23.35 -11.22
N ILE A 81 -17.24 -23.30 -10.16
CA ILE A 81 -16.46 -22.11 -9.81
C ILE A 81 -15.19 -22.08 -10.67
N HIS A 82 -14.98 -21.00 -11.41
CA HIS A 82 -13.81 -20.82 -12.27
C HIS A 82 -12.61 -20.23 -11.53
N ASN A 83 -12.84 -19.42 -10.50
CA ASN A 83 -11.74 -18.85 -9.72
C ASN A 83 -10.90 -19.96 -9.06
N LEU A 84 -9.58 -19.87 -9.22
CA LEU A 84 -8.64 -20.89 -8.72
C LEU A 84 -8.59 -20.98 -7.20
N PHE A 85 -9.01 -19.91 -6.51
CA PHE A 85 -9.15 -19.87 -5.04
C PHE A 85 -10.59 -20.19 -4.58
N GLY A 86 -11.40 -20.79 -5.46
CA GLY A 86 -12.76 -21.17 -5.20
C GLY A 86 -13.66 -19.96 -4.89
N ARG A 87 -14.69 -20.20 -4.07
CA ARG A 87 -15.74 -19.20 -3.81
C ARG A 87 -15.21 -17.91 -3.20
N PHE A 88 -14.22 -18.00 -2.32
CA PHE A 88 -13.62 -16.82 -1.70
C PHE A 88 -12.90 -15.94 -2.74
N GLY A 89 -12.12 -16.55 -3.63
CA GLY A 89 -11.44 -15.83 -4.70
C GLY A 89 -12.42 -15.19 -5.67
N ALA A 90 -13.49 -15.91 -6.04
CA ALA A 90 -14.55 -15.37 -6.89
C ALA A 90 -15.18 -14.10 -6.29
N HIS A 91 -15.59 -14.13 -5.02
CA HIS A 91 -16.15 -12.96 -4.34
C HIS A 91 -15.16 -11.79 -4.23
N LEU A 92 -13.90 -12.08 -3.90
CA LEU A 92 -12.88 -11.05 -3.77
C LEU A 92 -12.59 -10.38 -5.12
N ALA A 93 -12.46 -11.18 -6.18
CA ALA A 93 -12.23 -10.69 -7.53
C ALA A 93 -13.40 -9.84 -8.02
N ASP A 94 -14.64 -10.31 -7.81
CA ASP A 94 -15.86 -9.58 -8.16
C ASP A 94 -15.92 -8.20 -7.48
N VAL A 95 -15.73 -8.15 -6.16
CA VAL A 95 -15.73 -6.88 -5.42
C VAL A 95 -14.64 -5.94 -5.92
N LEU A 96 -13.43 -6.43 -6.15
CA LEU A 96 -12.31 -5.61 -6.61
C LEU A 96 -12.51 -5.08 -8.03
N ILE A 97 -12.96 -5.92 -8.96
CA ILE A 97 -13.23 -5.53 -10.35
C ILE A 97 -14.44 -4.58 -10.42
N GLN A 98 -15.51 -4.83 -9.67
CA GLN A 98 -16.66 -3.93 -9.63
C GLN A 98 -16.32 -2.57 -9.01
N SER A 99 -15.42 -2.55 -8.02
CA SER A 99 -15.00 -1.34 -7.31
C SER A 99 -14.02 -0.50 -8.12
N LEU A 100 -12.96 -1.12 -8.64
CA LEU A 100 -11.79 -0.45 -9.22
C LEU A 100 -11.60 -0.71 -10.72
N GLY A 101 -12.38 -1.61 -11.33
CA GLY A 101 -12.20 -2.02 -12.71
C GLY A 101 -10.81 -2.59 -12.97
N TRP A 102 -10.20 -2.22 -14.09
CA TRP A 102 -8.85 -2.65 -14.45
C TRP A 102 -7.76 -2.12 -13.51
N ALA A 103 -8.03 -1.07 -12.75
CA ALA A 103 -7.08 -0.58 -11.75
C ALA A 103 -6.87 -1.57 -10.59
N ALA A 104 -7.79 -2.54 -10.39
CA ALA A 104 -7.63 -3.61 -9.40
C ALA A 104 -6.33 -4.42 -9.59
N TYR A 105 -5.86 -4.60 -10.83
CA TYR A 105 -4.61 -5.31 -11.10
C TYR A 105 -3.37 -4.60 -10.53
N LEU A 106 -3.41 -3.26 -10.42
CA LEU A 106 -2.36 -2.50 -9.77
C LEU A 106 -2.30 -2.79 -8.26
N LEU A 107 -3.44 -3.09 -7.63
CA LEU A 107 -3.49 -3.50 -6.22
C LEU A 107 -2.75 -4.82 -5.97
N ALA A 108 -2.72 -5.72 -6.95
CA ALA A 108 -1.92 -6.94 -6.91
C ALA A 108 -0.43 -6.67 -7.25
N LEU A 109 -0.17 -5.79 -8.22
CA LEU A 109 1.18 -5.50 -8.70
C LEU A 109 2.04 -4.76 -7.68
N VAL A 110 1.48 -3.78 -6.95
CA VAL A 110 2.22 -2.99 -5.95
C VAL A 110 2.88 -3.85 -4.86
N PRO A 111 2.13 -4.73 -4.14
CA PRO A 111 2.74 -5.60 -3.13
C PRO A 111 3.69 -6.62 -3.77
N MET A 112 3.43 -7.09 -4.99
CA MET A 112 4.34 -7.98 -5.72
C MET A 112 5.71 -7.32 -5.99
N MET A 113 5.71 -6.08 -6.50
CA MET A 113 6.94 -5.31 -6.75
C MET A 113 7.69 -4.96 -5.45
N TRP A 114 6.96 -4.61 -4.40
CA TRP A 114 7.56 -4.30 -3.10
C TRP A 114 8.13 -5.52 -2.43
N GLY A 115 7.41 -6.64 -2.47
CA GLY A 115 7.86 -7.91 -1.94
C GLY A 115 9.12 -8.39 -2.62
N TRP A 116 9.19 -8.30 -3.95
CA TRP A 116 10.40 -8.53 -4.72
C TRP A 116 11.56 -7.62 -4.27
N ARG A 117 11.31 -6.31 -4.13
CA ARG A 117 12.33 -5.34 -3.71
C ARG A 117 12.85 -5.59 -2.29
N LEU A 118 11.97 -5.93 -1.35
CA LEU A 118 12.31 -6.26 0.03
C LEU A 118 13.09 -7.58 0.13
N SER A 119 12.74 -8.56 -0.71
CA SER A 119 13.47 -9.84 -0.82
C SER A 119 14.90 -9.64 -1.30
N LEU A 120 15.14 -8.64 -2.17
CA LEU A 120 16.48 -8.22 -2.60
C LEU A 120 17.23 -7.37 -1.56
N GLN A 121 16.79 -7.35 -0.29
CA GLN A 121 17.33 -6.54 0.81
C GLN A 121 17.40 -5.02 0.52
N LYS A 122 16.69 -4.52 -0.50
CA LYS A 122 16.70 -3.09 -0.81
C LYS A 122 15.77 -2.36 0.15
N SER A 123 16.35 -1.51 0.99
CA SER A 123 15.59 -0.65 1.90
C SER A 123 14.60 0.22 1.12
N ILE A 124 13.37 0.31 1.64
CA ILE A 124 12.33 1.21 1.16
C ILE A 124 12.31 2.42 2.10
N ARG A 125 12.74 3.58 1.60
CA ARG A 125 12.56 4.84 2.30
C ARG A 125 11.08 5.24 2.29
N HIS A 126 10.54 5.54 3.47
CA HIS A 126 9.14 5.94 3.72
C HIS A 126 8.10 4.96 3.16
N PRO A 127 8.01 3.72 3.70
CA PRO A 127 7.06 2.73 3.21
C PRO A 127 5.61 3.21 3.30
N LEU A 128 5.21 3.81 4.43
CA LEU A 128 3.83 4.31 4.61
C LEU A 128 3.44 5.35 3.56
N PHE A 129 4.31 6.34 3.31
CA PHE A 129 4.05 7.39 2.31
C PHE A 129 3.88 6.79 0.91
N ARG A 130 4.74 5.83 0.54
CA ARG A 130 4.63 5.16 -0.76
C ARG A 130 3.37 4.28 -0.85
N SER A 131 2.90 3.71 0.25
CA SER A 131 1.67 2.91 0.28
C SER A 131 0.46 3.81 0.05
N VAL A 132 0.41 4.95 0.74
CA VAL A 132 -0.62 5.97 0.56
C VAL A 132 -0.61 6.46 -0.88
N LEU A 133 0.58 6.78 -1.42
CA LEU A 133 0.72 7.22 -2.81
C LEU A 133 0.29 6.13 -3.81
N ALA A 134 0.57 4.86 -3.52
CA ALA A 134 0.13 3.76 -4.36
C ALA A 134 -1.39 3.62 -4.37
N VAL A 135 -2.05 3.72 -3.20
CA VAL A 135 -3.52 3.71 -3.11
C VAL A 135 -4.12 4.87 -3.90
N TRP A 136 -3.61 6.09 -3.72
CA TRP A 136 -4.03 7.24 -4.52
C TRP A 136 -3.78 7.03 -6.02
N GLY A 137 -2.63 6.46 -6.39
CA GLY A 137 -2.32 6.12 -7.78
C GLY A 137 -3.32 5.15 -8.39
N VAL A 138 -3.73 4.10 -7.65
CA VAL A 138 -4.78 3.17 -8.08
C VAL A 138 -6.10 3.90 -8.31
N LEU A 139 -6.51 4.78 -7.39
CA LEU A 139 -7.74 5.56 -7.51
C LEU A 139 -7.70 6.53 -8.70
N LEU A 140 -6.56 7.17 -8.96
CA LEU A 140 -6.37 8.06 -10.11
C LEU A 140 -6.41 7.29 -11.43
N VAL A 141 -5.79 6.11 -11.49
CA VAL A 141 -5.89 5.23 -12.67
C VAL A 141 -7.32 4.76 -12.87
N ALA A 142 -8.03 4.38 -11.80
CA ALA A 142 -9.45 4.02 -11.86
C ALA A 142 -10.30 5.18 -12.42
N MET A 143 -10.09 6.40 -11.93
CA MET A 143 -10.77 7.60 -12.43
C MET A 143 -10.45 7.89 -13.90
N PHE A 144 -9.17 7.77 -14.29
CA PHE A 144 -8.74 7.94 -15.67
C PHE A 144 -9.38 6.91 -16.61
N LEU A 145 -9.40 5.64 -16.22
CA LEU A 145 -10.06 4.57 -16.97
C LEU A 145 -11.56 4.83 -17.07
N ALA A 146 -12.21 5.31 -16.01
CA ALA A 146 -13.62 5.69 -16.05
C ALA A 146 -13.90 6.78 -17.09
N GLY A 147 -13.00 7.77 -17.24
CA GLY A 147 -13.11 8.80 -18.27
C GLY A 147 -12.90 8.30 -19.70
N MET A 148 -12.11 7.23 -19.87
CA MET A 148 -11.89 6.59 -21.18
C MET A 148 -13.01 5.64 -21.62
N GLY A 149 -13.93 5.28 -20.72
CA GLY A 149 -15.01 4.31 -20.98
C GLY A 149 -16.04 4.72 -22.04
N GLY A 150 -15.90 5.90 -22.64
CA GLY A 150 -16.86 6.48 -23.58
C GLY A 150 -18.13 6.94 -22.85
N GLY A 151 -18.52 8.20 -23.04
CA GLY A 151 -19.76 8.76 -22.48
C GLY A 151 -21.05 8.17 -23.09
N GLY A 152 -21.06 6.89 -23.45
CA GLY A 152 -22.27 6.17 -23.82
C GLY A 152 -22.93 5.67 -22.55
N GLY A 153 -24.08 6.24 -22.21
CA GLY A 153 -24.92 5.89 -21.05
C GLY A 153 -25.54 4.49 -21.12
N ASP A 154 -24.76 3.49 -21.55
CA ASP A 154 -25.13 2.10 -21.50
C ASP A 154 -24.62 1.50 -20.18
N PRO A 155 -25.47 1.36 -19.16
CA PRO A 155 -25.08 0.77 -17.86
C PRO A 155 -24.60 -0.69 -17.97
N LEU A 156 -24.72 -1.31 -19.15
CA LEU A 156 -24.27 -2.67 -19.44
C LEU A 156 -22.83 -2.75 -19.96
N ASN A 157 -22.24 -1.64 -20.42
CA ASN A 157 -20.82 -1.61 -20.76
C ASN A 157 -19.99 -1.60 -19.49
N GLY A 158 -19.18 -2.65 -19.30
CA GLY A 158 -18.36 -2.85 -18.12
C GLY A 158 -17.47 -1.64 -17.85
N HIS A 159 -17.78 -0.88 -16.80
CA HIS A 159 -17.07 0.32 -16.42
C HIS A 159 -15.57 0.03 -16.19
N PRO A 160 -14.66 0.44 -17.09
CA PRO A 160 -13.26 0.04 -17.02
C PRO A 160 -12.54 0.59 -15.79
N GLY A 161 -13.06 1.67 -15.19
CA GLY A 161 -12.58 2.26 -13.93
C GLY A 161 -13.33 1.83 -12.67
N GLY A 162 -14.34 0.96 -12.79
CA GLY A 162 -15.19 0.55 -11.68
C GLY A 162 -15.99 1.70 -11.05
N SER A 163 -16.71 1.37 -9.98
CA SER A 163 -17.62 2.31 -9.29
C SER A 163 -16.87 3.48 -8.65
N PHE A 164 -15.72 3.24 -8.03
CA PHE A 164 -14.91 4.31 -7.42
C PHE A 164 -14.36 5.27 -8.47
N GLY A 165 -13.95 4.77 -9.64
CA GLY A 165 -13.46 5.61 -10.72
C GLY A 165 -14.52 6.61 -11.19
N ILE A 166 -15.76 6.16 -11.34
CA ILE A 166 -16.90 7.02 -11.75
C ILE A 166 -17.22 8.04 -10.68
N VAL A 167 -17.33 7.62 -9.41
CA VAL A 167 -17.64 8.53 -8.30
C VAL A 167 -16.57 9.61 -8.16
N LEU A 168 -15.30 9.25 -8.30
CA LEU A 168 -14.20 10.22 -8.30
C LEU A 168 -14.27 11.15 -9.49
N LEU A 169 -14.51 10.62 -10.69
CA LEU A 169 -14.61 11.42 -11.91
C LEU A 169 -15.76 12.43 -11.83
N ASP A 170 -16.94 11.99 -11.38
CA ASP A 170 -18.12 12.82 -11.18
C ASP A 170 -17.93 13.86 -10.06
N GLY A 171 -17.29 13.49 -8.96
CA GLY A 171 -16.95 14.41 -7.88
C GLY A 171 -15.98 15.50 -8.33
N VAL A 172 -14.93 15.12 -9.07
CA VAL A 172 -13.94 16.06 -9.62
C VAL A 172 -14.56 16.93 -10.71
N SER A 173 -15.38 16.38 -11.60
CA SER A 173 -16.02 17.15 -12.67
C SER A 173 -16.99 18.19 -12.10
N LYS A 174 -17.79 17.82 -11.09
CA LYS A 174 -18.67 18.75 -10.35
C LYS A 174 -17.88 19.85 -9.66
N LEU A 175 -16.73 19.54 -9.08
CA LEU A 175 -15.89 20.53 -8.39
C LEU A 175 -15.23 21.51 -9.37
N LEU A 176 -14.72 21.02 -10.51
CA LEU A 176 -13.98 21.82 -11.48
C LEU A 176 -14.88 22.62 -12.41
N PHE A 177 -15.99 22.02 -12.85
CA PHE A 177 -16.84 22.57 -13.89
C PHE A 177 -18.24 22.96 -13.37
N GLY A 178 -18.58 22.66 -12.12
CA GLY A 178 -19.91 22.90 -11.55
C GLY A 178 -20.90 21.78 -11.86
N GLY A 179 -22.08 21.83 -11.23
CA GLY A 179 -23.13 20.84 -11.43
C GLY A 179 -23.78 20.89 -12.82
N PRO A 180 -24.62 19.90 -13.16
CA PRO A 180 -25.40 19.89 -14.39
C PRO A 180 -26.29 21.16 -14.43
N GLY A 181 -25.90 22.14 -15.23
CA GLY A 181 -26.49 23.48 -15.26
C GLY A 181 -25.49 24.62 -15.46
N ASN A 182 -24.18 24.38 -15.28
CA ASN A 182 -23.16 25.36 -15.63
C ASN A 182 -22.93 25.41 -17.15
N PRO A 183 -23.09 26.57 -17.84
CA PRO A 183 -22.87 26.67 -19.28
C PRO A 183 -21.46 26.26 -19.72
N LEU A 184 -20.46 26.36 -18.84
CA LEU A 184 -19.09 25.91 -19.13
C LEU A 184 -18.99 24.38 -19.29
N VAL A 185 -19.81 23.59 -18.58
CA VAL A 185 -19.88 22.13 -18.74
C VAL A 185 -20.43 21.77 -20.12
N GLY A 186 -21.46 22.49 -20.57
CA GLY A 186 -22.05 22.31 -21.89
C GLY A 186 -21.08 22.63 -23.03
N THR A 187 -20.26 23.68 -22.88
CA THR A 187 -19.26 24.05 -23.88
C THR A 187 -18.09 23.06 -23.93
N VAL A 188 -17.60 22.58 -22.78
CA VAL A 188 -16.51 21.58 -22.76
C VAL A 188 -16.98 20.22 -23.29
N ALA A 189 -18.19 19.79 -22.92
CA ALA A 189 -18.80 18.57 -23.45
C ALA A 189 -19.06 18.66 -24.96
N GLY A 190 -19.52 19.82 -25.46
CA GLY A 190 -19.73 20.05 -26.89
C GLY A 190 -18.45 20.06 -27.73
N VAL A 191 -17.33 20.54 -27.17
CA VAL A 191 -16.01 20.50 -27.84
C VAL A 191 -15.39 19.11 -27.79
N ALA A 192 -15.57 18.36 -26.70
CA ALA A 192 -15.03 17.00 -26.55
C ALA A 192 -15.83 15.93 -27.30
N GLY A 193 -17.13 16.10 -27.51
CA GLY A 193 -17.98 15.16 -28.26
C GLY A 193 -18.03 15.41 -29.77
N GLY A 194 -17.33 16.42 -30.27
CA GLY A 194 -17.32 16.83 -31.68
C GLY A 194 -16.05 16.42 -32.46
N LEU A 195 -15.17 15.61 -31.88
CA LEU A 195 -13.98 15.02 -32.52
C LEU A 195 -14.12 13.50 -32.54
#